data_AF-A0A497X967-F1
#
_entry.id   AF-A0A497X967-F1
#
_cell.length_a   1.000
_cell.length_b   1.000
_cell.length_c   1.000
_cell.angle_alpha   90.00
_cell.angle_beta   90.00
_cell.angle_gamma   90.00
#
_symmetry.space_group_name_H-M   'P 1'
#
loop_
_entity.id
_entity.type
_entity.pdbx_description
1 polymer ?
#
loop_
_entity_poly.entity_id
_entity_poly.type
_entity_poly.pdbx_seq_one_letter_code
_entity_poly.pdbx_strand_id
1 'polypeptide(L)'
;MSSTRRHFLATAATALFAGPLLAVPLPELLPPPRGRRVVIVGGGWGGLAAARHLRETAPELEVVLLERNGAFHMAPLGNKWLVGLAEDAAVVHDYRRAAGAFGYTFVQAAVEAIERDRRRIVTAQGSLAYDWLILAAGIRYDYSTWYGDDRDAIAHTLRHYPCAFVTGGELPALKKKLATFAGGDLLMTIPPAPYRCPPAPFERACLIAWQLQQRGVRGRVIVLDAGPGVLGFPRIFAEHFAERIVYRPNVRVTRVDPYARIVATEFEEFRFDDAILMPPQQAADIVWQAGLIGRDEAGKPTGWADPHPVLLTARDDERVLLIGDLMGRVSPLFGHYTKTGQTAAGLGRIAAAVVAARARGREPERRVPDSVCHVVSRVEPRELIRVETQYRLRDGDLISQTSRQTHDPQPRDEDGMWARTMLRDMLGLG
;
A
#
# COMPACT_ATOMS: atom_id res chain seq x y z
N MET A 1 62.41 -54.60 -5.32
CA MET A 1 63.59 -53.71 -5.18
C MET A 1 63.18 -52.30 -5.56
N SER A 2 63.52 -51.32 -4.71
CA SER A 2 63.62 -49.88 -4.97
C SER A 2 62.34 -49.02 -5.11
N SER A 3 61.98 -48.38 -3.99
CA SER A 3 61.96 -46.91 -3.77
C SER A 3 60.99 -45.97 -4.52
N THR A 4 60.16 -45.30 -3.70
CA THR A 4 59.74 -43.85 -3.70
C THR A 4 58.83 -43.36 -4.84
N ARG A 5 57.66 -42.73 -4.60
CA ARG A 5 57.46 -41.44 -3.91
C ARG A 5 55.96 -41.24 -3.60
N ARG A 6 55.70 -40.76 -2.38
CA ARG A 6 54.40 -40.31 -1.86
C ARG A 6 53.98 -39.00 -2.56
N HIS A 7 52.69 -38.86 -2.89
CA HIS A 7 52.01 -37.56 -2.95
C HIS A 7 50.69 -37.69 -2.19
N PHE A 8 50.77 -37.36 -0.89
CA PHE A 8 49.65 -37.07 -0.03
C PHE A 8 49.29 -35.60 -0.28
N LEU A 9 48.13 -35.32 -0.87
CA LEU A 9 47.61 -33.95 -0.93
C LEU A 9 47.01 -33.62 0.44
N ALA A 10 47.77 -32.85 1.20
CA ALA A 10 47.37 -32.28 2.47
C ALA A 10 46.31 -31.20 2.25
N THR A 11 45.24 -31.30 3.05
CA THR A 11 44.21 -30.31 3.30
C THR A 11 44.84 -29.00 3.79
N ALA A 12 44.75 -27.95 2.98
CA ALA A 12 44.96 -26.57 3.45
C ALA A 12 43.66 -26.08 4.08
N ALA A 13 43.56 -26.19 5.40
CA ALA A 13 42.52 -25.50 6.18
C ALA A 13 42.87 -24.00 6.21
N THR A 14 42.19 -23.19 5.40
CA THR A 14 42.20 -21.74 5.52
C THR A 14 41.40 -21.36 6.77
N ALA A 15 42.12 -21.10 7.86
CA ALA A 15 41.57 -20.43 9.03
C ALA A 15 41.14 -19.01 8.64
N LEU A 16 39.84 -18.79 8.46
CA LEU A 16 39.27 -17.45 8.40
C LEU A 16 39.41 -16.83 9.79
N PHE A 17 40.25 -15.80 9.88
CA PHE A 17 40.33 -14.94 11.06
C PHE A 17 38.95 -14.30 11.30
N ALA A 18 38.22 -14.79 12.31
CA ALA A 18 37.11 -14.08 12.92
C ALA A 18 37.68 -12.95 13.80
N GLY A 19 38.19 -11.90 13.17
CA GLY A 19 38.43 -10.64 13.86
C GLY A 19 37.08 -9.98 14.20
N PRO A 20 36.95 -9.24 15.31
CA PRO A 20 35.74 -8.48 15.58
C PRO A 20 35.56 -7.48 14.44
N LEU A 21 34.45 -7.58 13.71
CA LEU A 21 34.02 -6.52 12.81
C LEU A 21 33.86 -5.26 13.67
N LEU A 22 34.83 -4.34 13.57
CA LEU A 22 34.68 -2.99 14.08
C LEU A 22 33.45 -2.40 13.38
N ALA A 23 32.34 -2.32 14.10
CA ALA A 23 31.13 -1.67 13.61
C ALA A 23 31.47 -0.20 13.38
N VAL A 24 31.76 0.17 12.13
CA VAL A 24 31.95 1.56 11.74
C VAL A 24 30.62 2.27 12.04
N PRO A 25 30.62 3.33 12.87
CA PRO A 25 29.40 4.06 13.17
C PRO A 25 28.85 4.63 11.86
N LEU A 26 27.60 4.33 11.56
CA LEU A 26 26.90 4.93 10.43
C LEU A 26 26.88 6.45 10.60
N PRO A 27 27.12 7.23 9.53
CA PRO A 27 26.98 8.68 9.61
C PRO A 27 25.53 9.04 9.97
N GLU A 28 25.35 10.15 10.69
CA GLU A 28 24.02 10.71 10.94
C GLU A 28 23.46 11.32 9.66
N LEU A 29 22.21 11.00 9.34
CA LEU A 29 21.52 11.44 8.12
C LEU A 29 21.19 12.94 8.13
N LEU A 30 20.95 13.49 9.33
CA LEU A 30 20.63 14.89 9.56
C LEU A 30 21.43 15.40 10.76
N PRO A 31 21.69 16.72 10.86
CA PRO A 31 22.32 17.30 12.03
C PRO A 31 21.50 17.02 13.32
N PRO A 32 22.11 17.20 14.51
CA PRO A 32 21.40 17.08 15.77
C PRO A 32 20.12 17.93 15.77
N PRO A 33 19.00 17.38 16.25
CA PRO A 33 17.73 18.07 16.17
C PRO A 33 17.70 19.30 17.07
N ARG A 34 16.96 20.34 16.66
CA ARG A 34 16.77 21.56 17.49
C ARG A 34 15.72 21.37 18.61
N GLY A 35 15.10 20.20 18.68
CA GLY A 35 14.06 19.83 19.63
C GLY A 35 13.84 18.32 19.62
N ARG A 36 12.69 17.86 20.09
CA ARG A 36 12.32 16.44 19.95
C ARG A 36 11.95 16.14 18.50
N ARG A 37 12.34 14.98 18.01
CA ARG A 37 12.19 14.59 16.60
C ARG A 37 11.12 13.51 16.42
N VAL A 38 10.21 13.76 15.49
CA VAL A 38 9.28 12.76 14.96
C VAL A 38 9.76 12.32 13.59
N VAL A 39 10.00 11.03 13.43
CA VAL A 39 10.34 10.44 12.13
C VAL A 39 9.12 9.71 11.59
N ILE A 40 8.78 9.98 10.32
CA ILE A 40 7.68 9.36 9.61
C ILE A 40 8.27 8.54 8.47
N VAL A 41 7.95 7.25 8.40
CA VAL A 41 8.42 6.35 7.35
C VAL A 41 7.27 6.01 6.40
N GLY A 42 7.37 6.50 5.16
CA GLY A 42 6.40 6.32 4.10
C GLY A 42 5.65 7.62 3.79
N GLY A 43 5.88 8.17 2.60
CA GLY A 43 5.25 9.37 2.04
C GLY A 43 3.90 9.11 1.39
N GLY A 44 3.15 8.13 1.87
CA GLY A 44 1.78 7.88 1.42
C GLY A 44 0.77 8.86 2.03
N TRP A 45 -0.52 8.57 1.84
CA TRP A 45 -1.63 9.35 2.40
C TRP A 45 -1.51 9.60 3.90
N GLY A 46 -1.23 8.55 4.69
CA GLY A 46 -1.09 8.67 6.13
C GLY A 46 0.14 9.45 6.56
N GLY A 47 1.29 9.23 5.92
CA GLY A 47 2.53 9.91 6.29
C GLY A 47 2.51 11.40 5.93
N LEU A 48 1.99 11.77 4.76
CA LEU A 48 1.81 13.17 4.37
C LEU A 48 0.85 13.90 5.31
N ALA A 49 -0.31 13.30 5.60
CA ALA A 49 -1.27 13.88 6.54
C ALA A 49 -0.66 14.03 7.94
N ALA A 50 0.07 13.01 8.44
CA ALA A 50 0.76 13.09 9.72
C ALA A 50 1.81 14.21 9.74
N ALA A 51 2.63 14.33 8.69
CA ALA A 51 3.67 15.36 8.60
C ALA A 51 3.08 16.77 8.64
N ARG A 52 2.07 17.03 7.80
CA ARG A 52 1.36 18.32 7.74
C ARG A 52 0.71 18.67 9.08
N HIS A 53 -0.04 17.74 9.68
CA HIS A 53 -0.76 18.02 10.91
C HIS A 53 0.13 18.09 12.15
N LEU A 54 1.28 17.42 12.17
CA LEU A 54 2.28 17.62 13.23
C LEU A 54 2.87 19.03 13.18
N ARG A 55 3.18 19.55 11.99
CA ARG A 55 3.68 20.93 11.86
C ARG A 55 2.64 21.97 12.24
N GLU A 56 1.36 21.67 12.01
CA GLU A 56 0.23 22.52 12.41
C GLU A 56 -0.04 22.47 13.92
N THR A 57 -0.06 21.27 14.52
CA THR A 57 -0.52 21.08 15.90
C THR A 57 0.59 21.04 16.93
N ALA A 58 1.84 20.75 16.52
CA ALA A 58 3.04 20.66 17.34
C ALA A 58 4.26 21.29 16.64
N PRO A 59 4.22 22.61 16.35
CA PRO A 59 5.29 23.31 15.62
C PRO A 59 6.64 23.29 16.34
N GLU A 60 6.68 22.97 17.63
CA GLU A 60 7.90 22.78 18.42
C GLU A 60 8.66 21.48 18.10
N LEU A 61 8.01 20.50 17.47
CA LEU A 61 8.63 19.22 17.11
C LEU A 61 9.33 19.33 15.76
N GLU A 62 10.52 18.74 15.67
CA GLU A 62 11.14 18.51 14.38
C GLU A 62 10.47 17.33 13.68
N VAL A 63 9.98 17.53 12.47
CA VAL A 63 9.28 16.51 11.69
C VAL A 63 10.11 16.14 10.47
N VAL A 64 10.45 14.85 10.35
CA VAL A 64 11.21 14.31 9.23
C VAL A 64 10.40 13.21 8.55
N LEU A 65 10.11 13.37 7.26
CA LEU A 65 9.45 12.37 6.42
C LEU A 65 10.48 11.67 5.53
N LEU A 66 10.57 10.34 5.68
CA LEU A 66 11.41 9.46 4.86
C LEU A 66 10.54 8.72 3.85
N GLU A 67 10.89 8.80 2.57
CA GLU A 67 10.21 8.09 1.48
C GLU A 67 11.20 7.75 0.36
N ARG A 68 11.08 6.55 -0.22
CA ARG A 68 11.99 6.09 -1.27
C ARG A 68 11.72 6.75 -2.62
N ASN A 69 10.45 7.03 -2.91
CA ASN A 69 10.02 7.59 -4.19
C ASN A 69 10.23 9.11 -4.23
N GLY A 70 10.55 9.63 -5.42
CA GLY A 70 10.74 11.07 -5.63
C GLY A 70 9.44 11.87 -5.69
N ALA A 71 8.29 11.21 -5.84
CA ALA A 71 6.98 11.86 -5.97
C ALA A 71 5.86 10.98 -5.36
N PHE A 72 4.82 11.65 -4.89
CA PHE A 72 3.58 11.04 -4.44
C PHE A 72 2.68 10.72 -5.63
N HIS A 73 2.09 9.53 -5.63
CA HIS A 73 1.12 9.11 -6.63
C HIS A 73 -0.30 9.05 -6.04
N MET A 74 -1.22 9.84 -6.61
CA MET A 74 -2.65 9.87 -6.28
C MET A 74 -3.36 8.63 -6.85
N ALA A 75 -3.17 7.49 -6.19
CA ALA A 75 -3.74 6.19 -6.60
C ALA A 75 -5.26 6.20 -6.92
N PRO A 76 -6.13 6.94 -6.20
CA PRO A 76 -7.57 7.00 -6.51
C PRO A 76 -7.91 7.55 -7.90
N LEU A 77 -7.06 8.42 -8.47
CA LEU A 77 -7.20 8.87 -9.86
C LEU A 77 -6.39 8.01 -10.84
N GLY A 78 -5.65 7.03 -10.33
CA GLY A 78 -4.74 6.18 -11.09
C GLY A 78 -5.46 5.36 -12.15
N ASN A 79 -6.62 4.79 -11.84
CA ASN A 79 -7.37 4.00 -12.83
C ASN A 79 -7.85 4.86 -14.02
N LYS A 80 -8.30 6.10 -13.77
CA LYS A 80 -8.62 7.06 -14.86
C LYS A 80 -7.39 7.42 -15.67
N TRP A 81 -6.27 7.65 -14.99
CA TRP A 81 -5.00 7.98 -15.63
C TRP A 81 -4.45 6.85 -16.51
N LEU A 82 -4.63 5.59 -16.09
CA LEU A 82 -4.27 4.41 -16.88
C LEU A 82 -4.96 4.41 -18.25
N VAL A 83 -6.21 4.88 -18.32
CA VAL A 83 -7.01 4.88 -19.54
C VAL A 83 -7.07 6.22 -20.26
N GLY A 84 -6.31 7.22 -19.80
CA GLY A 84 -6.24 8.54 -20.44
C GLY A 84 -7.35 9.52 -20.05
N LEU A 85 -8.14 9.22 -19.01
CA LEU A 85 -9.20 10.09 -18.48
C LEU A 85 -8.73 11.04 -17.37
N ALA A 86 -7.43 11.04 -17.05
CA ALA A 86 -6.80 11.98 -16.13
C ALA A 86 -5.38 12.30 -16.60
N GLU A 87 -4.94 13.54 -16.35
CA GLU A 87 -3.62 14.05 -16.71
C GLU A 87 -2.56 13.72 -15.65
N ASP A 88 -1.28 13.74 -16.04
CA ASP A 88 -0.15 13.47 -15.14
C ASP A 88 -0.13 14.41 -13.92
N ALA A 89 -0.45 15.69 -14.12
CA ALA A 89 -0.51 16.70 -13.06
C ALA A 89 -1.59 16.41 -12.00
N ALA A 90 -2.61 15.60 -12.33
CA ALA A 90 -3.60 15.16 -11.36
C ALA A 90 -3.10 14.00 -10.49
N VAL A 91 -2.13 13.21 -10.98
CA VAL A 91 -1.71 11.96 -10.34
C VAL A 91 -0.31 11.95 -9.74
N VAL A 92 0.62 12.79 -10.19
CA VAL A 92 2.00 12.83 -9.68
C VAL A 92 2.29 14.17 -9.02
N HIS A 93 2.76 14.14 -7.77
CA HIS A 93 2.99 15.34 -6.96
C HIS A 93 4.35 15.31 -6.26
N ASP A 94 5.10 16.40 -6.32
CA ASP A 94 6.42 16.50 -5.68
C ASP A 94 6.32 16.67 -4.16
N TYR A 95 7.01 15.81 -3.42
CA TYR A 95 7.12 15.88 -1.96
C TYR A 95 7.77 17.18 -1.46
N ARG A 96 8.74 17.73 -2.21
CA ARG A 96 9.48 18.93 -1.77
C ARG A 96 8.58 20.15 -1.68
N ARG A 97 7.59 20.27 -2.57
CA ARG A 97 6.61 21.35 -2.54
C ARG A 97 5.79 21.31 -1.26
N ALA A 98 5.29 20.14 -0.88
CA ALA A 98 4.53 19.96 0.35
C ALA A 98 5.39 20.18 1.60
N ALA A 99 6.63 19.67 1.59
CA ALA A 99 7.60 19.87 2.66
C ALA A 99 7.90 21.37 2.90
N GLY A 100 8.14 22.12 1.82
CA GLY A 100 8.34 23.57 1.88
C GLY A 100 7.11 24.33 2.34
N ALA A 101 5.92 23.96 1.86
CA ALA A 101 4.66 24.60 2.23
C ALA A 101 4.30 24.43 3.72
N PHE A 102 4.58 23.26 4.29
CA PHE A 102 4.21 22.94 5.68
C PHE A 102 5.37 22.98 6.67
N GLY A 103 6.61 23.15 6.20
CA GLY A 103 7.80 23.31 7.04
C GLY A 103 8.24 22.04 7.77
N TYR A 104 8.10 20.87 7.14
CA TYR A 104 8.76 19.62 7.59
C TYR A 104 9.95 19.28 6.68
N THR A 105 10.86 18.43 7.17
CA THR A 105 11.99 17.96 6.37
C THR A 105 11.60 16.72 5.58
N PHE A 106 11.74 16.74 4.26
CA PHE A 106 11.61 15.57 3.41
C PHE A 106 13.00 15.02 3.07
N VAL A 107 13.23 13.73 3.28
CA VAL A 107 14.44 13.04 2.85
C VAL A 107 14.05 11.88 1.96
N GLN A 108 14.53 11.91 0.71
CA GLN A 108 14.32 10.84 -0.23
C GLN A 108 15.28 9.68 0.08
N ALA A 109 14.85 8.74 0.91
CA ALA A 109 15.64 7.60 1.35
C ALA A 109 14.77 6.35 1.54
N ALA A 110 15.33 5.20 1.16
CA ALA A 110 14.77 3.91 1.55
C ALA A 110 15.23 3.58 2.97
N VAL A 111 14.27 3.23 3.84
CA VAL A 111 14.56 2.71 5.17
C VAL A 111 14.89 1.22 5.05
N GLU A 112 16.04 0.83 5.61
CA GLU A 112 16.57 -0.54 5.56
C GLU A 112 16.37 -1.28 6.88
N ALA A 113 16.36 -0.57 8.01
CA ALA A 113 16.07 -1.15 9.31
C ALA A 113 15.51 -0.12 10.31
N ILE A 114 14.80 -0.63 11.31
CA ILE A 114 14.32 0.13 12.47
C ILE A 114 14.87 -0.54 13.72
N GLU A 115 15.79 0.14 14.40
CA GLU A 115 16.34 -0.29 15.68
C GLU A 115 15.53 0.34 16.81
N ARG A 116 14.42 -0.31 17.17
CA ARG A 116 13.45 0.23 18.16
C ARG A 116 14.07 0.48 19.53
N ASP A 117 14.87 -0.46 20.01
CA ASP A 117 15.54 -0.38 21.32
C ASP A 117 16.49 0.82 21.43
N ARG A 118 17.07 1.23 20.30
CA ARG A 118 17.98 2.39 20.18
C ARG A 118 17.28 3.64 19.69
N ARG A 119 15.98 3.55 19.37
CA ARG A 119 15.17 4.59 18.74
C ARG A 119 15.85 5.21 17.52
N ARG A 120 16.27 4.35 16.60
CA ARG A 120 17.09 4.72 15.44
C ARG A 120 16.56 4.08 14.15
N ILE A 121 16.45 4.90 13.10
CA ILE A 121 16.20 4.46 11.72
C ILE A 121 17.52 4.31 10.99
N VAL A 122 17.64 3.29 10.16
CA VAL A 122 18.82 3.03 9.33
C VAL A 122 18.45 3.11 7.86
N THR A 123 19.27 3.81 7.08
CA THR A 123 19.19 3.92 5.62
C THR A 123 20.59 3.74 5.04
N ALA A 124 20.70 3.48 3.73
CA ALA A 124 21.98 3.49 3.03
C ALA A 124 22.74 4.83 3.12
N GLN A 125 22.04 5.93 3.39
CA GLN A 125 22.58 7.28 3.45
C GLN A 125 23.05 7.68 4.86
N GLY A 126 22.73 6.87 5.88
CA GLY A 126 23.01 7.17 7.29
C GLY A 126 21.86 6.77 8.22
N SER A 127 22.06 7.01 9.52
CA SER A 127 21.07 6.74 10.56
C SER A 127 20.35 8.01 11.03
N LEU A 128 19.18 7.84 11.64
CA LEU A 128 18.40 8.95 12.18
C LEU A 128 17.73 8.55 13.50
N ALA A 129 18.10 9.21 14.60
CA ALA A 129 17.44 9.04 15.89
C ALA A 129 16.04 9.67 15.93
N TYR A 130 15.14 9.14 16.76
CA TYR A 130 13.78 9.66 16.93
C TYR A 130 13.30 9.64 18.40
N ASP A 131 12.40 10.56 18.73
CA ASP A 131 11.61 10.51 19.98
C ASP A 131 10.27 9.80 19.77
N TRP A 132 9.71 9.93 18.58
CA TRP A 132 8.54 9.21 18.08
C TRP A 132 8.74 8.76 16.64
N LEU A 133 8.17 7.61 16.31
CA LEU A 133 8.17 7.01 14.98
C LEU A 133 6.74 6.81 14.52
N ILE A 134 6.41 7.27 13.32
CA ILE A 134 5.14 6.94 12.65
C ILE A 134 5.45 6.10 11.43
N LEU A 135 5.02 4.84 11.42
CA LEU A 135 5.10 3.96 10.26
C LEU A 135 3.82 4.10 9.42
N ALA A 136 4.00 4.51 8.17
CA ALA A 136 2.96 4.68 7.16
C ALA A 136 3.36 4.00 5.83
N ALA A 137 4.13 2.90 5.92
CA ALA A 137 4.78 2.24 4.78
C ALA A 137 3.81 1.47 3.86
N GLY A 138 2.53 1.35 4.22
CA GLY A 138 1.51 0.71 3.39
C GLY A 138 1.65 -0.81 3.30
N ILE A 139 1.45 -1.35 2.10
CA ILE A 139 1.38 -2.80 1.85
C ILE A 139 2.61 -3.33 1.10
N ARG A 140 2.86 -4.62 1.25
CA ARG A 140 3.62 -5.45 0.32
C ARG A 140 2.72 -6.48 -0.35
N TYR A 141 3.20 -7.04 -1.44
CA TYR A 141 2.59 -8.21 -2.06
C TYR A 141 3.06 -9.50 -1.37
N ASP A 142 2.12 -10.41 -1.16
CA ASP A 142 2.37 -11.75 -0.64
C ASP A 142 2.14 -12.77 -1.75
N TYR A 143 3.23 -13.17 -2.39
CA TYR A 143 3.24 -14.16 -3.44
C TYR A 143 3.38 -15.60 -2.94
N SER A 144 3.51 -15.82 -1.62
CA SER A 144 3.80 -17.14 -1.06
C SER A 144 2.78 -18.20 -1.45
N THR A 145 1.50 -17.81 -1.57
CA THR A 145 0.43 -18.70 -2.02
C THR A 145 0.64 -19.18 -3.46
N TRP A 146 1.18 -18.33 -4.34
CA TRP A 146 1.30 -18.63 -5.77
C TRP A 146 2.62 -19.32 -6.11
N TYR A 147 3.71 -18.91 -5.46
CA TYR A 147 5.08 -19.25 -5.85
C TYR A 147 5.93 -19.83 -4.73
N GLY A 148 5.42 -19.88 -3.49
CA GLY A 148 6.26 -20.17 -2.33
C GLY A 148 7.44 -19.20 -2.25
N ASP A 149 8.66 -19.73 -2.25
CA ASP A 149 9.91 -18.97 -2.22
C ASP A 149 10.57 -18.80 -3.60
N ASP A 150 9.89 -19.12 -4.71
CA ASP A 150 10.42 -18.93 -6.07
C ASP A 150 10.54 -17.44 -6.43
N ARG A 151 11.75 -16.90 -6.19
CA ARG A 151 12.09 -15.50 -6.41
C ARG A 151 12.08 -15.11 -7.88
N ASP A 152 12.39 -16.04 -8.78
CA ASP A 152 12.46 -15.77 -10.21
C ASP A 152 11.05 -15.62 -10.78
N ALA A 153 10.12 -16.51 -10.41
CA ALA A 153 8.70 -16.38 -10.76
C ALA A 153 8.07 -15.10 -10.18
N ILE A 154 8.40 -14.73 -8.94
CA ILE A 154 7.96 -13.47 -8.33
C ILE A 154 8.47 -12.26 -9.13
N ALA A 155 9.77 -12.22 -9.41
CA ALA A 155 10.39 -11.11 -10.15
C ALA A 155 9.85 -11.00 -11.57
N HIS A 156 9.66 -12.13 -12.24
CA HIS A 156 9.03 -12.20 -13.56
C HIS A 156 7.59 -11.64 -13.51
N THR A 157 6.81 -12.07 -12.53
CA THR A 157 5.41 -11.61 -12.36
C THR A 157 5.32 -10.11 -12.15
N LEU A 158 6.13 -9.56 -11.24
CA LEU A 158 6.18 -8.13 -10.96
C LEU A 158 6.54 -7.31 -12.21
N ARG A 159 7.48 -7.81 -13.01
CA ARG A 159 7.95 -7.12 -14.22
C ARG A 159 6.94 -7.18 -15.36
N HIS A 160 6.31 -8.33 -15.57
CA HIS A 160 5.52 -8.60 -16.77
C HIS A 160 4.02 -8.43 -16.56
N TYR A 161 3.51 -8.63 -15.35
CA TYR A 161 2.08 -8.61 -15.03
C TYR A 161 1.73 -7.72 -13.81
N PRO A 162 2.27 -6.49 -13.73
CA PRO A 162 2.11 -5.64 -12.56
C PRO A 162 0.64 -5.26 -12.32
N CYS A 163 0.24 -5.22 -11.05
CA CYS A 163 -1.07 -4.70 -10.67
C CYS A 163 -1.08 -3.26 -10.16
N ALA A 164 0.07 -2.62 -9.92
CA ALA A 164 0.14 -1.20 -9.59
C ALA A 164 -0.67 -0.79 -8.35
N PHE A 165 -0.80 -1.68 -7.35
CA PHE A 165 -1.23 -1.27 -6.01
C PHE A 165 -0.10 -0.57 -5.25
N VAL A 166 1.16 -0.94 -5.53
CA VAL A 166 2.35 -0.20 -5.12
C VAL A 166 2.71 0.74 -6.28
N THR A 167 2.20 1.96 -6.22
CA THR A 167 2.01 2.83 -7.39
C THR A 167 3.27 3.31 -8.10
N GLY A 168 4.45 3.28 -7.47
CA GLY A 168 5.71 3.87 -7.97
C GLY A 168 6.05 3.54 -9.44
N GLY A 169 6.99 2.61 -9.68
CA GLY A 169 7.34 2.23 -11.06
C GLY A 169 6.25 1.42 -11.79
N GLU A 170 5.32 0.81 -11.04
CA GLU A 170 4.32 -0.11 -11.60
C GLU A 170 3.20 0.59 -12.36
N LEU A 171 2.72 1.75 -11.89
CA LEU A 171 1.58 2.41 -12.51
C LEU A 171 1.92 2.90 -13.93
N PRO A 172 3.07 3.54 -14.20
CA PRO A 172 3.49 3.86 -15.57
C PRO A 172 3.70 2.63 -16.45
N ALA A 173 4.28 1.55 -15.90
CA ALA A 173 4.47 0.30 -16.63
C ALA A 173 3.12 -0.29 -17.08
N LEU A 174 2.13 -0.32 -16.19
CA LEU A 174 0.78 -0.77 -16.49
C LEU A 174 0.07 0.12 -17.52
N LYS A 175 0.23 1.46 -17.46
CA LYS A 175 -0.32 2.37 -18.48
C LYS A 175 0.22 2.05 -19.88
N LYS A 176 1.54 1.88 -20.00
CA LYS A 176 2.20 1.52 -21.27
C LYS A 176 1.69 0.17 -21.80
N LYS A 177 1.56 -0.81 -20.92
CA LYS A 177 1.04 -2.14 -21.24
C LYS A 177 -0.38 -2.07 -21.80
N LEU A 178 -1.29 -1.38 -21.11
CA LEU A 178 -2.67 -1.21 -21.57
C LEU A 178 -2.74 -0.46 -22.91
N ALA A 179 -1.95 0.59 -23.09
CA ALA A 179 -1.89 1.36 -24.33
C ALA A 179 -1.39 0.53 -25.54
N THR A 180 -0.59 -0.51 -25.30
CA THR A 180 0.00 -1.37 -26.35
C THR A 180 -0.67 -2.73 -26.47
N PHE A 181 -1.63 -3.06 -25.61
CA PHE A 181 -2.39 -4.31 -25.68
C PHE A 181 -3.15 -4.39 -27.01
N ALA A 182 -2.93 -5.48 -27.76
CA ALA A 182 -3.38 -5.65 -29.14
C ALA A 182 -4.67 -6.47 -29.29
N GLY A 183 -5.13 -7.13 -28.22
CA GLY A 183 -6.31 -7.99 -28.24
C GLY A 183 -6.08 -9.31 -27.51
N GLY A 184 -7.14 -10.12 -27.44
CA GLY A 184 -7.14 -11.39 -26.70
C GLY A 184 -7.66 -11.28 -25.26
N ASP A 185 -7.25 -12.23 -24.43
CA ASP A 185 -7.67 -12.36 -23.04
C ASP A 185 -6.73 -11.62 -22.10
N LEU A 186 -7.22 -10.52 -21.52
CA LEU A 186 -6.55 -9.79 -20.44
C LEU A 186 -7.09 -10.28 -19.09
N LEU A 187 -6.33 -11.11 -18.39
CA LEU A 187 -6.75 -11.68 -17.11
C LEU A 187 -6.42 -10.75 -15.94
N MET A 188 -7.39 -10.49 -15.08
CA MET A 188 -7.24 -9.77 -13.82
C MET A 188 -7.61 -10.69 -12.66
N THR A 189 -6.74 -10.80 -11.66
CA THR A 189 -7.10 -11.44 -10.39
C THR A 189 -7.48 -10.38 -9.38
N ILE A 190 -8.37 -10.69 -8.44
CA ILE A 190 -8.68 -9.89 -7.26
C ILE A 190 -8.38 -10.76 -6.03
N PRO A 191 -7.52 -10.30 -5.09
CA PRO A 191 -7.10 -11.12 -3.97
C PRO A 191 -8.19 -11.24 -2.91
N PRO A 192 -8.08 -12.22 -1.99
CA PRO A 192 -8.94 -12.29 -0.81
C PRO A 192 -8.77 -11.05 0.07
N ALA A 193 -9.82 -10.67 0.79
CA ALA A 193 -9.77 -9.61 1.79
C ALA A 193 -8.84 -9.99 2.97
N PRO A 194 -8.22 -9.00 3.64
CA PRO A 194 -8.24 -7.57 3.32
C PRO A 194 -7.21 -7.17 2.25
N TYR A 195 -7.57 -6.20 1.40
CA TYR A 195 -6.67 -5.59 0.41
C TYR A 195 -6.98 -4.10 0.22
N ARG A 196 -6.03 -3.37 -0.36
CA ARG A 196 -6.10 -1.94 -0.66
C ARG A 196 -7.24 -1.62 -1.63
N CYS A 197 -8.08 -0.67 -1.25
CA CYS A 197 -9.18 -0.10 -2.03
C CYS A 197 -10.08 -1.16 -2.68
N PRO A 198 -10.99 -1.81 -1.91
CA PRO A 198 -11.86 -2.88 -2.40
C PRO A 198 -12.57 -2.64 -3.75
N PRO A 199 -13.11 -1.45 -4.06
CA PRO A 199 -13.78 -1.25 -5.35
C PRO A 199 -12.83 -0.97 -6.53
N ALA A 200 -11.55 -0.67 -6.31
CA ALA A 200 -10.63 -0.23 -7.37
C ALA A 200 -10.38 -1.29 -8.47
N PRO A 201 -10.29 -2.61 -8.19
CA PRO A 201 -10.16 -3.60 -9.25
C PRO A 201 -11.37 -3.67 -10.18
N PHE A 202 -12.58 -3.46 -9.65
CA PHE A 202 -13.81 -3.49 -10.43
C PHE A 202 -13.95 -2.24 -11.31
N GLU A 203 -13.64 -1.07 -10.76
CA GLU A 203 -13.50 0.17 -11.55
C GLU A 203 -12.50 -0.01 -12.69
N ARG A 204 -11.35 -0.60 -12.38
CA ARG A 204 -10.31 -0.84 -13.37
C ARG A 204 -10.80 -1.74 -14.48
N ALA A 205 -11.52 -2.81 -14.17
CA ALA A 205 -12.12 -3.68 -15.18
C ALA A 205 -13.09 -2.91 -16.09
N CYS A 206 -13.98 -2.08 -15.54
CA CYS A 206 -14.86 -1.21 -16.31
C CYS A 206 -14.09 -0.25 -17.24
N LEU A 207 -13.07 0.43 -16.69
CA LEU A 207 -12.30 1.43 -17.42
C LEU A 207 -11.45 0.81 -18.53
N ILE A 208 -10.83 -0.35 -18.27
CA ILE A 208 -10.09 -1.09 -19.30
C ILE A 208 -11.05 -1.58 -20.39
N ALA A 209 -12.17 -2.20 -20.03
CA ALA A 209 -13.16 -2.67 -20.99
C ALA A 209 -13.67 -1.52 -21.89
N TRP A 210 -13.95 -0.36 -21.29
CA TRP A 210 -14.28 0.86 -22.03
C TRP A 210 -13.15 1.29 -22.98
N GLN A 211 -11.90 1.33 -22.51
CA GLN A 211 -10.76 1.72 -23.34
C GLN A 211 -10.56 0.78 -24.54
N LEU A 212 -10.73 -0.53 -24.35
CA LEU A 212 -10.67 -1.52 -25.42
C LEU A 212 -11.76 -1.30 -26.46
N GLN A 213 -12.99 -0.96 -26.02
CA GLN A 213 -14.10 -0.61 -26.91
C GLN A 213 -13.77 0.65 -27.73
N GLN A 214 -13.32 1.72 -27.09
CA GLN A 214 -12.98 2.99 -27.77
C GLN A 214 -11.87 2.83 -28.82
N ARG A 215 -10.90 1.94 -28.55
CA ARG A 215 -9.79 1.65 -29.47
C ARG A 215 -10.12 0.60 -30.54
N GLY A 216 -11.31 0.01 -30.53
CA GLY A 216 -11.68 -1.07 -31.43
C GLY A 216 -10.85 -2.36 -31.25
N VAL A 217 -10.20 -2.54 -30.09
CA VAL A 217 -9.36 -3.71 -29.81
C VAL A 217 -10.25 -4.93 -29.58
N ARG A 218 -10.01 -6.01 -30.32
CA ARG A 218 -10.72 -7.28 -30.17
C ARG A 218 -10.14 -8.07 -28.99
N GLY A 219 -10.63 -7.78 -27.80
CA GLY A 219 -10.25 -8.46 -26.56
C GLY A 219 -11.30 -8.28 -25.47
N ARG A 220 -11.12 -9.04 -24.39
CA ARG A 220 -11.97 -9.05 -23.20
C ARG A 220 -11.11 -9.08 -21.94
N VAL A 221 -11.69 -8.64 -20.84
CA VAL A 221 -11.12 -8.71 -19.51
C VAL A 221 -11.72 -9.91 -18.79
N ILE A 222 -10.90 -10.86 -18.35
CA ILE A 222 -11.35 -11.96 -17.49
C ILE A 222 -11.06 -11.56 -16.05
N VAL A 223 -12.07 -11.47 -15.20
CA VAL A 223 -11.94 -11.03 -13.81
C VAL A 223 -12.22 -12.21 -12.88
N LEU A 224 -11.16 -12.70 -12.23
CA LEU A 224 -11.21 -13.76 -11.23
C LEU A 224 -11.22 -13.12 -9.84
N ASP A 225 -12.36 -13.12 -9.16
CA ASP A 225 -12.53 -12.55 -7.83
C ASP A 225 -12.57 -13.63 -6.75
N ALA A 226 -11.64 -13.55 -5.79
CA ALA A 226 -11.62 -14.44 -4.64
C ALA A 226 -12.83 -14.24 -3.69
N GLY A 227 -13.50 -13.10 -3.76
CA GLY A 227 -14.69 -12.76 -2.98
C GLY A 227 -16.00 -12.81 -3.77
N PRO A 228 -17.12 -12.45 -3.13
CA PRO A 228 -18.44 -12.45 -3.77
C PRO A 228 -18.68 -11.24 -4.71
N GLY A 229 -17.69 -10.36 -4.90
CA GLY A 229 -17.84 -9.08 -5.58
C GLY A 229 -18.18 -7.91 -4.66
N VAL A 230 -17.93 -6.70 -5.18
CA VAL A 230 -18.48 -5.46 -4.59
C VAL A 230 -19.91 -5.29 -5.11
N LEU A 231 -20.83 -4.93 -4.20
CA LEU A 231 -22.25 -4.73 -4.52
C LEU A 231 -22.40 -3.83 -5.76
N GLY A 232 -23.31 -4.21 -6.67
CA GLY A 232 -23.59 -3.47 -7.91
C GLY A 232 -22.71 -3.82 -9.11
N PHE A 233 -21.41 -4.12 -8.92
CA PHE A 233 -20.51 -4.39 -10.05
C PHE A 233 -20.85 -5.64 -10.87
N PRO A 234 -21.26 -6.79 -10.28
CA PRO A 234 -21.69 -7.93 -11.07
C PRO A 234 -22.82 -7.59 -12.05
N ARG A 235 -23.77 -6.75 -11.61
CA ARG A 235 -24.86 -6.24 -12.45
C ARG A 235 -24.34 -5.30 -13.55
N ILE A 236 -23.46 -4.36 -13.20
CA ILE A 236 -22.82 -3.44 -14.17
C ILE A 236 -22.07 -4.22 -15.25
N PHE A 237 -21.32 -5.25 -14.88
CA PHE A 237 -20.61 -6.09 -15.83
C PHE A 237 -21.59 -6.80 -16.78
N ALA A 238 -22.68 -7.35 -16.26
CA ALA A 238 -23.69 -8.03 -17.07
C ALA A 238 -24.47 -7.06 -17.98
N GLU A 239 -24.80 -5.86 -17.53
CA GLU A 239 -25.64 -4.91 -18.29
C GLU A 239 -24.85 -4.07 -19.30
N HIS A 240 -23.60 -3.71 -18.99
CA HIS A 240 -22.83 -2.76 -19.80
C HIS A 240 -21.59 -3.35 -20.46
N PHE A 241 -21.12 -4.51 -19.98
CA PHE A 241 -19.84 -5.06 -20.41
C PHE A 241 -19.89 -6.58 -20.69
N ALA A 242 -21.06 -7.19 -20.92
CA ALA A 242 -21.18 -8.65 -21.06
C ALA A 242 -20.28 -9.25 -22.16
N GLU A 243 -20.06 -8.52 -23.26
CA GLU A 243 -19.19 -8.96 -24.35
C GLU A 243 -17.69 -8.70 -24.08
N ARG A 244 -17.38 -7.92 -23.05
CA ARG A 244 -16.02 -7.41 -22.76
C ARG A 244 -15.47 -7.82 -21.41
N ILE A 245 -16.30 -8.24 -20.47
CA ILE A 245 -15.90 -8.67 -19.14
C ILE A 245 -16.49 -10.06 -18.87
N VAL A 246 -15.62 -11.01 -18.62
CA VAL A 246 -15.97 -12.35 -18.11
C VAL A 246 -15.68 -12.35 -16.62
N TYR A 247 -16.73 -12.23 -15.81
CA TYR A 247 -16.61 -12.17 -14.35
C TYR A 247 -16.80 -13.54 -13.71
N ARG A 248 -15.94 -13.89 -12.75
CA ARG A 248 -15.98 -15.13 -11.96
C ARG A 248 -15.81 -14.80 -10.47
N PRO A 249 -16.91 -14.69 -9.70
CA PRO A 249 -16.85 -14.47 -8.25
C PRO A 249 -16.54 -15.77 -7.49
N ASN A 250 -16.04 -15.64 -6.27
CA ASN A 250 -15.71 -16.74 -5.36
C ASN A 250 -14.71 -17.75 -5.95
N VAL A 251 -13.75 -17.27 -6.75
CA VAL A 251 -12.71 -18.08 -7.37
C VAL A 251 -11.35 -17.70 -6.78
N ARG A 252 -10.81 -18.56 -5.94
CA ARG A 252 -9.47 -18.38 -5.37
C ARG A 252 -8.41 -18.88 -6.34
N VAL A 253 -7.43 -18.02 -6.62
CA VAL A 253 -6.21 -18.41 -7.33
C VAL A 253 -5.31 -19.20 -6.38
N THR A 254 -4.94 -20.41 -6.79
CA THR A 254 -4.12 -21.35 -6.00
C THR A 254 -2.69 -21.45 -6.52
N ARG A 255 -2.49 -21.22 -7.83
CA ARG A 255 -1.16 -21.23 -8.47
C ARG A 255 -1.18 -20.32 -9.69
N VAL A 256 -0.04 -19.73 -9.99
CA VAL A 256 0.19 -19.04 -11.26
C VAL A 256 1.42 -19.67 -11.92
N ASP A 257 1.40 -19.85 -13.24
CA ASP A 257 2.59 -20.06 -14.05
C ASP A 257 2.73 -18.83 -14.96
N PRO A 258 3.61 -17.88 -14.62
CA PRO A 258 3.72 -16.64 -15.36
C PRO A 258 4.44 -16.84 -16.71
N TYR A 259 5.18 -17.93 -16.89
CA TYR A 259 5.89 -18.25 -18.12
C TYR A 259 4.96 -18.91 -19.14
N ALA A 260 4.19 -19.90 -18.70
CA ALA A 260 3.17 -20.58 -19.50
C ALA A 260 1.88 -19.75 -19.66
N ARG A 261 1.77 -18.62 -18.93
CA ARG A 261 0.61 -17.72 -18.90
C ARG A 261 -0.67 -18.42 -18.47
N ILE A 262 -0.58 -19.12 -17.34
CA ILE A 262 -1.67 -19.88 -16.75
C ILE A 262 -1.94 -19.37 -15.33
N VAL A 263 -3.22 -19.16 -15.01
CA VAL A 263 -3.71 -18.99 -13.64
C VAL A 263 -4.57 -20.19 -13.29
N ALA A 264 -4.16 -20.95 -12.27
CA ALA A 264 -4.94 -22.08 -11.76
C ALA A 264 -5.76 -21.67 -10.54
N THR A 265 -6.95 -22.23 -10.46
CA THR A 265 -7.91 -22.00 -9.39
C THR A 265 -8.26 -23.33 -8.73
N GLU A 266 -9.18 -23.31 -7.76
CA GLU A 266 -9.69 -24.55 -7.14
C GLU A 266 -10.47 -25.44 -8.12
N PHE A 267 -10.96 -24.88 -9.25
CA PHE A 267 -11.89 -25.57 -10.16
C PHE A 267 -11.36 -25.76 -11.57
N GLU A 268 -10.64 -24.77 -12.11
CA GLU A 268 -10.15 -24.79 -13.50
C GLU A 268 -8.87 -23.96 -13.68
N GLU A 269 -8.27 -24.10 -14.86
CA GLU A 269 -7.12 -23.30 -15.30
C GLU A 269 -7.53 -22.30 -16.38
N PHE A 270 -7.04 -21.07 -16.25
CA PHE A 270 -7.25 -19.98 -17.20
C PHE A 270 -5.95 -19.65 -17.92
N ARG A 271 -5.97 -19.68 -19.24
CA ARG A 271 -4.88 -19.12 -20.07
C ARG A 271 -5.15 -17.65 -20.35
N PHE A 272 -4.08 -16.88 -20.54
CA PHE A 272 -4.20 -15.46 -20.87
C PHE A 272 -3.17 -15.02 -21.91
N ASP A 273 -3.55 -14.05 -22.74
CA ASP A 273 -2.62 -13.37 -23.64
C ASP A 273 -1.80 -12.35 -22.85
N ASP A 274 -2.46 -11.68 -21.91
CA ASP A 274 -1.82 -10.80 -20.95
C ASP A 274 -2.54 -10.75 -19.59
N ALA A 275 -1.91 -10.23 -18.54
CA ALA A 275 -2.52 -10.20 -17.20
C ALA A 275 -2.15 -8.97 -16.35
N ILE A 276 -3.03 -8.72 -15.37
CA ILE A 276 -2.85 -7.83 -14.22
C ILE A 276 -3.04 -8.69 -12.98
N LEU A 277 -1.93 -9.17 -12.43
CA LEU A 277 -1.97 -10.15 -11.34
C LEU A 277 -1.90 -9.44 -9.98
N MET A 278 -2.99 -9.51 -9.23
CA MET A 278 -3.13 -8.94 -7.88
C MET A 278 -2.98 -10.06 -6.83
N PRO A 279 -1.78 -10.25 -6.24
CA PRO A 279 -1.59 -11.22 -5.18
C PRO A 279 -2.24 -10.72 -3.87
N PRO A 280 -2.44 -11.61 -2.88
CA PRO A 280 -2.72 -11.23 -1.50
C PRO A 280 -1.76 -10.15 -0.99
N GLN A 281 -2.22 -9.37 -0.01
CA GLN A 281 -1.47 -8.23 0.52
C GLN A 281 -1.17 -8.43 2.01
N GLN A 282 -0.09 -7.80 2.45
CA GLN A 282 0.37 -7.78 3.84
C GLN A 282 0.94 -6.40 4.19
N ALA A 283 1.24 -6.16 5.47
CA ALA A 283 2.00 -5.00 5.88
C ALA A 283 3.40 -4.98 5.23
N ALA A 284 3.89 -3.79 4.88
CA ALA A 284 5.20 -3.61 4.25
C ALA A 284 6.36 -4.27 5.02
N ASP A 285 7.43 -4.66 4.30
CA ASP A 285 8.57 -5.42 4.85
C ASP A 285 9.18 -4.79 6.10
N ILE A 286 9.26 -3.46 6.15
CA ILE A 286 9.87 -2.75 7.27
C ILE A 286 9.09 -2.97 8.59
N VAL A 287 7.80 -3.28 8.52
CA VAL A 287 6.97 -3.63 9.69
C VAL A 287 7.33 -5.02 10.22
N TRP A 288 7.61 -5.96 9.31
CA TRP A 288 8.11 -7.29 9.66
C TRP A 288 9.49 -7.22 10.31
N GLN A 289 10.40 -6.48 9.68
CA GLN A 289 11.77 -6.29 10.16
C GLN A 289 11.80 -5.62 11.54
N ALA A 290 10.86 -4.71 11.82
CA ALA A 290 10.72 -4.06 13.12
C ALA A 290 10.03 -4.91 14.21
N GLY A 291 9.60 -6.14 13.88
CA GLY A 291 8.93 -7.03 14.82
C GLY A 291 7.53 -6.56 15.24
N LEU A 292 6.84 -5.81 14.39
CA LEU A 292 5.55 -5.15 14.71
C LEU A 292 4.33 -5.90 14.15
N ILE A 293 4.53 -7.11 13.62
CA ILE A 293 3.47 -7.93 13.03
C ILE A 293 2.69 -8.65 14.13
N GLY A 294 1.36 -8.51 14.08
CA GLY A 294 0.45 -9.19 14.99
C GLY A 294 0.49 -10.70 14.81
N ARG A 295 0.15 -11.41 15.89
CA ARG A 295 0.06 -12.88 15.93
C ARG A 295 -1.38 -13.30 16.19
N ASP A 296 -1.80 -14.40 15.59
CA ASP A 296 -3.08 -15.03 15.89
C ASP A 296 -3.03 -15.84 17.20
N GLU A 297 -4.14 -16.47 17.57
CA GLU A 297 -4.25 -17.30 18.79
C GLU A 297 -3.28 -18.49 18.79
N ALA A 298 -2.87 -18.97 17.61
CA ALA A 298 -1.88 -20.04 17.46
C ALA A 298 -0.43 -19.51 17.43
N GLY A 299 -0.23 -18.21 17.60
CA GLY A 299 1.08 -17.55 17.57
C GLY A 299 1.64 -17.32 16.16
N LYS A 300 0.88 -17.64 15.10
CA LYS A 300 1.31 -17.44 13.71
C LYS A 300 1.19 -15.96 13.31
N PRO A 301 2.14 -15.42 12.53
CA PRO A 301 2.03 -14.05 12.02
C PRO A 301 0.75 -13.86 11.19
N THR A 302 -0.02 -12.83 11.52
CA THR A 302 -1.26 -12.46 10.82
C THR A 302 -1.02 -11.82 9.46
N GLY A 303 0.22 -11.39 9.19
CA GLY A 303 0.60 -10.65 8.00
C GLY A 303 0.42 -9.14 8.10
N TRP A 304 -0.13 -8.64 9.21
CA TRP A 304 -0.45 -7.22 9.41
C TRP A 304 0.10 -6.70 10.74
N ALA A 305 0.26 -5.39 10.87
CA ALA A 305 0.71 -4.79 12.12
C ALA A 305 -0.36 -4.92 13.23
N ASP A 306 0.04 -4.98 14.51
CA ASP A 306 -0.90 -4.97 15.64
C ASP A 306 -0.82 -3.67 16.45
N PRO A 307 -1.51 -2.60 16.00
CA PRO A 307 -1.63 -1.39 16.77
C PRO A 307 -2.74 -1.46 17.81
N HIS A 308 -2.62 -0.60 18.82
CA HIS A 308 -3.78 -0.14 19.57
C HIS A 308 -4.83 0.46 18.60
N PRO A 309 -6.10 0.01 18.62
CA PRO A 309 -7.07 0.34 17.56
C PRO A 309 -7.45 1.83 17.50
N VAL A 310 -7.37 2.54 18.64
CA VAL A 310 -7.68 3.98 18.74
C VAL A 310 -6.42 4.86 18.81
N LEU A 311 -5.49 4.58 19.73
CA LEU A 311 -4.24 5.34 19.91
C LEU A 311 -3.18 5.10 18.83
N LEU A 312 -3.35 4.05 18.00
CA LEU A 312 -2.49 3.69 16.87
C LEU A 312 -1.06 3.27 17.26
N THR A 313 -0.75 3.16 18.54
CA THR A 313 0.59 2.80 19.04
C THR A 313 0.85 1.31 18.88
N ALA A 314 2.11 0.91 18.74
CA ALA A 314 2.51 -0.47 18.95
C ALA A 314 2.10 -0.92 20.37
N ARG A 315 1.81 -2.21 20.56
CA ARG A 315 1.35 -2.75 21.85
C ARG A 315 2.39 -2.63 22.96
N ASP A 316 3.66 -2.73 22.59
CA ASP A 316 4.84 -2.78 23.45
C ASP A 316 5.66 -1.48 23.43
N ASP A 317 5.28 -0.51 22.60
CA ASP A 317 6.02 0.75 22.45
C ASP A 317 5.11 1.93 22.08
N GLU A 318 4.87 2.78 23.07
CA GLU A 318 4.06 4.00 22.96
C GLU A 318 4.67 5.09 22.06
N ARG A 319 5.95 4.96 21.68
CA ARG A 319 6.62 5.92 20.80
C ARG A 319 6.49 5.55 19.33
N VAL A 320 6.04 4.35 19.02
CA VAL A 320 5.87 3.85 17.65
C VAL A 320 4.39 3.81 17.32
N LEU A 321 3.98 4.55 16.30
CA LEU A 321 2.62 4.57 15.78
C LEU A 321 2.58 3.88 14.42
N LEU A 322 1.50 3.15 14.17
CA LEU A 322 1.29 2.28 13.02
C LEU A 322 -0.01 2.72 12.32
N ILE A 323 0.09 3.24 11.10
CA ILE A 323 -1.06 3.86 10.42
C ILE A 323 -1.25 3.43 8.97
N GLY A 324 -2.48 3.59 8.48
CA GLY A 324 -2.86 3.31 7.11
C GLY A 324 -2.94 1.82 6.82
N ASP A 325 -2.61 1.44 5.58
CA ASP A 325 -2.91 0.10 5.10
C ASP A 325 -2.11 -1.01 5.78
N LEU A 326 -1.02 -0.72 6.50
CA LEU A 326 -0.27 -1.73 7.24
C LEU A 326 -1.00 -2.26 8.47
N MET A 327 -2.04 -1.56 8.95
CA MET A 327 -2.74 -1.94 10.17
C MET A 327 -3.52 -3.26 10.01
N GLY A 328 -3.44 -4.10 11.04
CA GLY A 328 -4.19 -5.33 11.18
C GLY A 328 -5.63 -5.10 11.68
N ARG A 329 -6.14 -6.07 12.42
CA ARG A 329 -7.51 -6.06 12.94
C ARG A 329 -7.65 -4.95 13.98
N VAL A 330 -8.71 -4.14 13.87
CA VAL A 330 -9.00 -3.03 14.79
C VAL A 330 -10.32 -3.20 15.54
N SER A 331 -11.18 -4.12 15.10
CA SER A 331 -12.46 -4.39 15.77
C SER A 331 -12.86 -5.86 15.62
N PRO A 332 -13.45 -6.45 16.67
CA PRO A 332 -14.07 -7.76 16.54
C PRO A 332 -15.28 -7.77 15.60
N LEU A 333 -15.97 -6.62 15.43
CA LEU A 333 -17.24 -6.50 14.72
C LEU A 333 -17.11 -6.51 13.19
N PHE A 334 -16.03 -5.94 12.66
CA PHE A 334 -15.83 -5.79 11.22
C PHE A 334 -14.40 -6.12 10.75
N GLY A 335 -13.51 -6.48 11.68
CA GLY A 335 -12.14 -6.83 11.37
C GLY A 335 -11.24 -5.60 11.18
N HIS A 336 -11.06 -5.17 9.94
CA HIS A 336 -10.08 -4.16 9.54
C HIS A 336 -10.74 -2.84 9.13
N TYR A 337 -10.06 -1.72 9.37
CA TYR A 337 -10.39 -0.50 8.65
C TYR A 337 -10.31 -0.73 7.13
N THR A 338 -11.25 -0.15 6.38
CA THR A 338 -11.16 -0.12 4.92
C THR A 338 -9.85 0.55 4.51
N LYS A 339 -9.04 -0.16 3.71
CA LYS A 339 -7.69 0.27 3.32
C LYS A 339 -7.76 1.27 2.16
N THR A 340 -8.11 2.52 2.47
CA THR A 340 -8.29 3.62 1.49
C THR A 340 -7.37 4.79 1.77
N GLY A 341 -7.14 5.63 0.75
CA GLY A 341 -6.37 6.86 0.91
C GLY A 341 -6.94 7.80 1.97
N GLN A 342 -8.26 8.02 1.99
CA GLN A 342 -8.91 8.90 2.98
C GLN A 342 -8.79 8.33 4.40
N THR A 343 -9.01 7.03 4.59
CA THR A 343 -8.83 6.42 5.91
C THR A 343 -7.38 6.53 6.37
N ALA A 344 -6.41 6.28 5.48
CA ALA A 344 -5.00 6.45 5.80
C ALA A 344 -4.65 7.90 6.19
N ALA A 345 -5.15 8.90 5.46
CA ALA A 345 -4.96 10.32 5.81
C ALA A 345 -5.61 10.68 7.15
N GLY A 346 -6.83 10.19 7.42
CA GLY A 346 -7.50 10.34 8.71
C GLY A 346 -6.69 9.74 9.86
N LEU A 347 -6.14 8.53 9.68
CA LEU A 347 -5.25 7.90 10.65
C LEU A 347 -3.95 8.69 10.83
N GLY A 348 -3.40 9.29 9.78
CA GLY A 348 -2.26 10.21 9.87
C GLY A 348 -2.55 11.43 10.74
N ARG A 349 -3.73 12.04 10.57
CA ARG A 349 -4.20 13.16 11.39
C ARG A 349 -4.39 12.76 12.86
N ILE A 350 -4.90 11.55 13.12
CA ILE A 350 -5.04 11.00 14.48
C ILE A 350 -3.66 10.75 15.11
N ALA A 351 -2.73 10.11 14.39
CA ALA A 351 -1.37 9.87 14.88
C ALA A 351 -0.62 11.17 15.21
N ALA A 352 -0.77 12.20 14.37
CA ALA A 352 -0.25 13.54 14.66
C ALA A 352 -0.78 14.10 15.98
N ALA A 353 -2.10 13.99 16.22
CA ALA A 353 -2.72 14.46 17.45
C ALA A 353 -2.25 13.67 18.70
N VAL A 354 -2.08 12.35 18.57
CA VAL A 354 -1.54 11.49 19.65
C VAL A 354 -0.13 11.91 20.03
N VAL A 355 0.75 12.08 19.04
CA VAL A 355 2.13 12.53 19.27
C VAL A 355 2.16 13.94 19.85
N ALA A 356 1.36 14.88 19.33
CA ALA A 356 1.28 16.25 19.83
C ALA A 356 0.81 16.32 21.29
N ALA A 357 -0.21 15.54 21.67
CA ALA A 357 -0.70 15.47 23.03
C ALA A 357 0.39 14.92 23.98
N ARG A 358 1.01 13.80 23.62
CA ARG A 358 2.07 13.17 24.42
C ARG A 358 3.32 14.02 24.54
N ALA A 359 3.69 14.72 23.48
CA ALA A 359 4.79 15.68 23.51
C ALA A 359 4.56 16.77 24.59
N ARG A 360 3.31 17.13 24.87
CA ARG A 360 2.95 18.13 25.87
C ARG A 360 2.55 17.55 27.22
N GLY A 361 2.76 16.25 27.44
CA GLY A 361 2.37 15.56 28.67
C GLY A 361 0.86 15.51 28.87
N ARG A 362 0.07 15.50 27.79
CA ARG A 362 -1.40 15.42 27.82
C ARG A 362 -1.87 14.07 27.28
N GLU A 363 -3.02 13.64 27.76
CA GLU A 363 -3.71 12.48 27.20
C GLU A 363 -4.25 12.76 25.79
N PRO A 364 -4.03 11.86 24.82
CA PRO A 364 -4.60 11.98 23.48
C PRO A 364 -6.13 11.94 23.47
N GLU A 365 -6.73 12.77 22.62
CA GLU A 365 -8.15 12.62 22.32
C GLU A 365 -8.39 11.35 21.50
N ARG A 366 -9.43 10.60 21.89
CA ARG A 366 -9.81 9.34 21.26
C ARG A 366 -10.66 9.62 20.03
N ARG A 367 -10.17 9.25 18.85
CA ARG A 367 -10.80 9.53 17.55
C ARG A 367 -10.71 8.30 16.64
N VAL A 368 -11.59 8.26 15.64
CA VAL A 368 -11.59 7.26 14.56
C VAL A 368 -11.69 7.96 13.20
N PRO A 369 -11.13 7.38 12.13
CA PRO A 369 -11.18 7.97 10.81
C PRO A 369 -12.57 7.81 10.17
N ASP A 370 -12.71 8.32 8.96
CA ASP A 370 -13.81 8.10 8.03
C ASP A 370 -13.27 7.64 6.66
N SER A 371 -14.17 7.23 5.76
CA SER A 371 -13.81 6.89 4.39
C SER A 371 -14.91 7.22 3.41
N VAL A 372 -14.53 7.81 2.28
CA VAL A 372 -15.37 7.88 1.08
C VAL A 372 -14.56 7.35 -0.09
N CYS A 373 -15.19 6.53 -0.92
CA CYS A 373 -14.65 6.07 -2.19
C CYS A 373 -15.61 6.48 -3.31
N HIS A 374 -15.08 7.16 -4.30
CA HIS A 374 -15.76 7.41 -5.56
C HIS A 374 -15.20 6.48 -6.61
N VAL A 375 -16.09 5.80 -7.33
CA VAL A 375 -15.71 4.69 -8.20
C VAL A 375 -16.45 4.83 -9.51
N VAL A 376 -15.73 4.88 -10.64
CA VAL A 376 -16.36 4.93 -11.96
C VAL A 376 -16.98 3.58 -12.30
N SER A 377 -18.31 3.53 -12.39
CA SER A 377 -19.04 2.35 -12.87
C SER A 377 -19.21 2.36 -14.38
N ARG A 378 -19.34 3.56 -14.97
CA ARG A 378 -19.49 3.76 -16.43
C ARG A 378 -18.87 5.10 -16.84
N VAL A 379 -18.19 5.12 -17.98
CA VAL A 379 -17.56 6.35 -18.51
C VAL A 379 -18.55 7.18 -19.32
N GLU A 380 -19.37 6.53 -20.14
CA GLU A 380 -20.31 7.22 -21.05
C GLU A 380 -21.67 6.50 -21.16
N PRO A 381 -22.78 7.17 -20.74
CA PRO A 381 -22.80 8.34 -19.85
C PRO A 381 -22.02 8.06 -18.56
N ARG A 382 -21.49 9.13 -17.95
CA ARG A 382 -20.69 9.03 -16.74
C ARG A 382 -21.58 8.59 -15.58
N GLU A 383 -21.20 7.51 -14.91
CA GLU A 383 -21.87 7.03 -13.70
C GLU A 383 -20.82 6.71 -12.63
N LEU A 384 -21.13 7.02 -11.37
CA LEU A 384 -20.29 6.71 -10.23
C LEU A 384 -21.03 5.82 -9.23
N ILE A 385 -20.26 5.02 -8.50
CA ILE A 385 -20.67 4.46 -7.22
C ILE A 385 -19.91 5.21 -6.13
N ARG A 386 -20.63 5.69 -5.12
CA ARG A 386 -20.06 6.24 -3.90
C ARG A 386 -20.23 5.24 -2.77
N VAL A 387 -19.13 4.88 -2.11
CA VAL A 387 -19.12 4.06 -0.90
C VAL A 387 -18.62 4.89 0.26
N GLU A 388 -19.47 5.11 1.24
CA GLU A 388 -19.19 5.87 2.45
C GLU A 388 -19.12 4.92 3.63
N THR A 389 -18.01 4.94 4.36
CA THR A 389 -17.83 4.15 5.57
C THR A 389 -17.57 5.07 6.75
N GLN A 390 -18.45 4.98 7.74
CA GLN A 390 -18.35 5.70 9.00
C GLN A 390 -17.92 4.75 10.11
N TYR A 391 -17.04 5.23 10.97
CA TYR A 391 -16.62 4.53 12.18
C TYR A 391 -17.06 5.31 13.41
N ARG A 392 -17.46 4.59 14.47
CA ARG A 392 -17.84 5.20 15.74
C ARG A 392 -17.26 4.42 16.90
N LEU A 393 -16.65 5.13 17.84
CA LEU A 393 -16.30 4.60 19.15
C LEU A 393 -17.57 4.22 19.91
N ARG A 394 -17.51 3.07 20.56
CA ARG A 394 -18.51 2.56 21.51
C ARG A 394 -17.85 2.48 22.89
N ASP A 395 -18.36 1.64 23.77
CA ASP A 395 -17.79 1.46 25.10
C ASP A 395 -16.33 0.98 25.02
N GLY A 396 -15.46 1.62 25.81
CA GLY A 396 -14.02 1.40 25.72
C GLY A 396 -13.50 1.67 24.31
N ASP A 397 -12.56 0.84 23.83
CA ASP A 397 -11.96 0.93 22.49
C ASP A 397 -12.71 0.15 21.41
N LEU A 398 -13.95 -0.29 21.67
CA LEU A 398 -14.75 -0.98 20.66
C LEU A 398 -15.15 0.00 19.55
N ILE A 399 -14.84 -0.36 18.31
CA ILE A 399 -15.21 0.43 17.13
C ILE A 399 -16.31 -0.29 16.37
N SER A 400 -17.36 0.44 16.02
CA SER A 400 -18.41 -0.01 15.11
C SER A 400 -18.25 0.64 13.73
N GLN A 401 -18.70 -0.06 12.68
CA GLN A 401 -18.65 0.39 11.30
C GLN A 401 -20.06 0.46 10.71
N THR A 402 -20.31 1.43 9.85
CA THR A 402 -21.50 1.49 9.00
C THR A 402 -21.07 1.90 7.60
N SER A 403 -21.47 1.12 6.59
CA SER A 403 -21.15 1.39 5.19
C SER A 403 -22.42 1.63 4.40
N ARG A 404 -22.44 2.69 3.60
CA ARG A 404 -23.52 3.04 2.67
C ARG A 404 -22.96 3.10 1.26
N GLN A 405 -23.64 2.43 0.34
CA GLN A 405 -23.35 2.53 -1.08
C GLN A 405 -24.48 3.30 -1.79
N THR A 406 -24.11 4.23 -2.66
CA THR A 406 -25.03 5.02 -3.48
C THR A 406 -24.58 4.95 -4.93
N HIS A 407 -25.50 4.63 -5.84
CA HIS A 407 -25.27 4.76 -7.28
C HIS A 407 -25.69 6.15 -7.73
N ASP A 408 -24.81 6.82 -8.45
CA ASP A 408 -25.00 8.16 -8.97
C ASP A 408 -24.96 8.11 -10.51
N PRO A 409 -26.14 8.15 -11.17
CA PRO A 409 -26.22 8.08 -12.62
C PRO A 409 -25.89 9.42 -13.31
N GLN A 410 -25.73 10.52 -12.55
CA GLN A 410 -25.45 11.86 -13.07
C GLN A 410 -24.48 12.63 -12.17
N PRO A 411 -23.24 12.14 -12.01
CA PRO A 411 -22.26 12.72 -11.11
C PRO A 411 -21.82 14.12 -11.57
N ARG A 412 -21.68 15.04 -10.63
CA ARG A 412 -21.30 16.45 -10.82
C ARG A 412 -19.88 16.72 -10.29
N ASP A 413 -18.93 15.89 -10.72
CA ASP A 413 -17.50 15.98 -10.35
C ASP A 413 -17.19 15.82 -8.85
N GLU A 414 -18.05 15.11 -8.09
CA GLU A 414 -17.84 14.89 -6.65
C GLU A 414 -16.49 14.23 -6.34
N ASP A 415 -16.02 13.35 -7.21
CA ASP A 415 -14.73 12.68 -7.10
C ASP A 415 -13.53 13.60 -7.36
N GLY A 416 -13.66 14.52 -8.32
CA GLY A 416 -12.69 15.58 -8.57
C GLY A 416 -12.62 16.58 -7.41
N MET A 417 -13.78 16.98 -6.86
CA MET A 417 -13.85 17.84 -5.68
C MET A 417 -13.23 17.19 -4.46
N TRP A 418 -13.53 15.91 -4.23
CA TRP A 418 -12.91 15.11 -3.19
C TRP A 418 -11.39 15.04 -3.36
N ALA A 419 -10.91 14.73 -4.57
CA ALA A 419 -9.48 14.64 -4.87
C ALA A 419 -8.76 15.96 -4.60
N ARG A 420 -9.30 17.09 -5.07
CA ARG A 420 -8.73 18.43 -4.82
C ARG A 420 -8.70 18.75 -3.32
N THR A 421 -9.75 18.40 -2.58
CA THR A 421 -9.80 18.59 -1.12
C THR A 421 -8.68 17.81 -0.42
N MET A 422 -8.49 16.54 -0.79
CA MET A 422 -7.44 15.71 -0.20
C MET A 422 -6.03 16.19 -0.55
N LEU A 423 -5.80 16.61 -1.81
CA LEU A 423 -4.52 17.16 -2.24
C LEU A 423 -4.19 18.48 -1.55
N ARG A 424 -5.19 19.35 -1.35
CA ARG A 424 -5.04 20.58 -0.56
C ARG A 424 -4.64 20.26 0.87
N ASP A 425 -5.31 19.28 1.47
CA ASP A 425 -5.04 18.89 2.85
C ASP A 425 -3.61 18.34 3.01
N MET A 426 -3.21 17.40 2.16
CA MET A 426 -1.94 16.68 2.37
C MET A 426 -0.72 17.37 1.77
N LEU A 427 -0.90 18.13 0.68
CA LEU A 427 0.19 18.65 -0.14
C LEU A 427 0.17 20.18 -0.28
N GLY A 428 -0.86 20.87 0.23
CA GLY A 428 -0.98 22.33 0.12
C GLY A 428 -1.29 22.77 -1.32
N LEU A 429 -1.86 21.88 -2.14
CA LEU A 429 -2.24 22.15 -3.52
C LEU A 429 -3.69 22.64 -3.56
N GLY A 430 -3.89 23.92 -3.86
CA GLY A 430 -5.21 24.56 -3.85
C GLY A 430 -5.36 25.55 -4.98
#